data_AF-O86230-F1
#
_entry.id   AF-O86230-F1
#
_cell.length_a   1.000
_cell.length_b   1.000
_cell.length_c   1.000
_cell.angle_alpha   90.00
_cell.angle_beta   90.00
_cell.angle_gamma   90.00
#
_symmetry.space_group_name_H-M   'P 1'
#
loop_
_entity.id
_entity.type
_entity.pdbx_description
1 polymer ?
#
loop_
_entity_poly.entity_id
_entity_poly.type
_entity_poly.pdbx_seq_one_letter_code
_entity_poly.pdbx_strand_id
1 'polypeptide(L)'
;MAFIGVAILINGGKNNEGIDNISLFGCLLVLSAGIIFAAVLRWTQRVVAKVSTQAYTSVSIVLGTITTLPFTLLLTENWQISLNSTGIAGLLYLAIGCSWLAYWLWNKGLNSVDANISGVLVALEPLFGILFAVSLLGETLSFSAALGITIIMLATLGSTLLPKLLKKSV
;
A
#
# COMPACT_ATOMS: atom_id res chain seq x y z
N MET A 1 -0.36 3.80 -19.91
CA MET A 1 -1.71 3.76 -19.30
C MET A 1 -1.71 4.15 -17.83
N ALA A 2 -1.00 3.44 -16.93
CA ALA A 2 -0.99 3.78 -15.50
C ALA A 2 -0.62 5.25 -15.21
N PHE A 3 0.44 5.77 -15.83
CA PHE A 3 0.83 7.19 -15.73
C PHE A 3 -0.25 8.17 -16.22
N ILE A 4 -1.03 7.80 -17.24
CA ILE A 4 -2.15 8.61 -17.74
C ILE A 4 -3.29 8.60 -16.72
N GLY A 5 -3.61 7.45 -16.14
CA GLY A 5 -4.59 7.33 -15.07
C GLY A 5 -4.22 8.16 -13.84
N VAL A 6 -2.94 8.15 -13.45
CA VAL A 6 -2.41 9.00 -12.38
C VAL A 6 -2.55 10.49 -12.73
N ALA A 7 -2.22 10.89 -13.96
CA ALA A 7 -2.38 12.28 -14.39
C ALA A 7 -3.85 12.75 -14.34
N ILE A 8 -4.79 11.91 -14.75
CA ILE A 8 -6.23 12.22 -14.70
C ILE A 8 -6.72 12.30 -13.24
N LEU A 9 -6.29 11.37 -12.38
CA LEU A 9 -6.62 11.36 -10.96
C LEU A 9 -6.16 12.66 -10.27
N ILE A 10 -4.91 13.05 -10.52
CA ILE A 10 -4.30 14.29 -10.00
C ILE A 10 -5.08 15.51 -10.50
N ASN A 11 -5.35 15.59 -11.80
CA ASN A 11 -6.05 16.75 -12.37
C ASN A 11 -7.51 16.83 -11.88
N GLY A 12 -8.11 15.69 -11.54
CA GLY A 12 -9.42 15.61 -10.92
C GLY A 12 -9.46 16.04 -9.45
N GLY A 13 -8.33 15.95 -8.76
CA GLY A 13 -8.16 16.42 -7.39
C GLY A 13 -7.67 17.86 -7.26
N LYS A 14 -7.41 18.56 -8.37
CA LYS A 14 -6.83 19.92 -8.39
C LYS A 14 -7.65 20.99 -7.66
N ASN A 15 -8.90 20.69 -7.31
CA ASN A 15 -9.76 21.53 -6.47
C ASN A 15 -9.58 21.26 -4.96
N ASN A 16 -8.75 20.29 -4.58
CA ASN A 16 -8.41 19.95 -3.20
C ASN A 16 -6.98 20.44 -2.90
N GLU A 17 -6.80 21.12 -1.77
CA GLU A 17 -5.53 21.69 -1.34
C GLU A 17 -4.43 20.62 -1.26
N GLY A 18 -3.35 20.77 -2.04
CA GLY A 18 -2.15 19.92 -1.96
C GLY A 18 -1.59 19.36 -3.26
N ILE A 19 -2.30 19.47 -4.40
CA ILE A 19 -1.86 18.86 -5.67
C ILE A 19 -0.94 19.75 -6.52
N ASP A 20 -0.82 21.05 -6.20
CA ASP A 20 -0.11 22.00 -7.08
C ASP A 20 1.41 21.80 -7.18
N ASN A 21 2.03 20.97 -6.33
CA ASN A 21 3.48 20.73 -6.34
C ASN A 21 3.83 19.24 -6.31
N ILE A 22 3.61 18.54 -7.43
CA ILE A 22 4.20 17.21 -7.61
C ILE A 22 5.73 17.35 -7.68
N SER A 23 6.42 17.03 -6.60
CA SER A 23 7.87 17.08 -6.59
C SER A 23 8.45 15.84 -7.29
N LEU A 24 9.38 16.07 -8.24
CA LEU A 24 10.12 14.99 -8.91
C LEU A 24 10.81 14.08 -7.89
N PHE A 25 11.31 14.68 -6.80
CA PHE A 25 11.93 13.96 -5.70
C PHE A 25 10.96 13.00 -5.00
N GLY A 26 9.72 13.42 -4.74
CA GLY A 26 8.67 12.56 -4.18
C GLY A 26 8.34 11.39 -5.10
N CYS A 27 8.24 11.63 -6.42
CA CYS A 27 8.04 10.57 -7.41
C CYS A 27 9.19 9.55 -7.40
N LEU A 28 10.44 10.02 -7.31
CA LEU A 28 11.61 9.15 -7.22
C LEU A 28 11.61 8.33 -5.92
N LEU A 29 11.21 8.91 -4.79
CA LEU A 29 11.06 8.18 -3.52
C LEU A 29 10.00 7.09 -3.61
N VAL A 30 8.83 7.38 -4.18
CA VAL A 30 7.75 6.39 -4.36
C VAL A 30 8.20 5.25 -5.28
N LEU A 31 8.88 5.57 -6.40
CA LEU A 31 9.44 4.54 -7.29
C LEU A 31 10.47 3.67 -6.58
N SER A 32 11.37 4.29 -5.80
CA SER A 32 12.40 3.59 -5.03
C SER A 32 11.78 2.65 -4.00
N ALA A 33 10.75 3.12 -3.28
CA ALA A 33 9.99 2.30 -2.34
C ALA A 33 9.35 1.08 -3.02
N GLY A 34 8.76 1.26 -4.21
CA GLY A 34 8.18 0.16 -4.99
C GLY A 34 9.21 -0.89 -5.42
N ILE A 35 10.39 -0.47 -5.87
CA ILE A 35 11.49 -1.37 -6.26
C ILE A 35 12.00 -2.15 -5.04
N ILE A 36 12.24 -1.46 -3.92
CA ILE A 36 12.67 -2.08 -2.66
C ILE A 36 11.62 -3.09 -2.19
N PHE A 37 10.34 -2.70 -2.18
CA PHE A 37 9.25 -3.58 -1.79
C PHE A 37 9.18 -4.84 -2.66
N ALA A 38 9.29 -4.70 -3.98
CA ALA A 38 9.29 -5.85 -4.89
C ALA A 38 10.48 -6.80 -4.65
N ALA A 39 11.66 -6.27 -4.35
CA ALA A 39 12.84 -7.06 -4.01
C ALA A 39 12.67 -7.78 -2.65
N VAL A 40 12.23 -7.04 -1.63
CA VAL A 40 11.97 -7.57 -0.28
C VAL A 40 10.88 -8.63 -0.32
N LEU A 41 9.80 -8.45 -1.08
CA LEU A 41 8.70 -9.42 -1.20
C LEU A 41 9.20 -10.83 -1.55
N ARG A 42 10.08 -10.93 -2.56
CA ARG A 42 10.66 -12.22 -2.98
C ARG A 42 11.58 -12.81 -1.91
N TRP A 43 12.31 -11.95 -1.19
CA TRP A 43 13.17 -12.38 -0.09
C TRP A 43 12.34 -12.86 1.12
N THR A 44 11.30 -12.12 1.50
CA THR A 44 10.34 -12.44 2.55
C THR A 44 9.73 -13.82 2.33
N GLN A 45 9.29 -14.16 1.11
CA GLN A 45 8.78 -15.50 0.81
C GLN A 45 9.76 -16.62 1.15
N ARG A 46 11.06 -16.41 0.90
CA ARG A 46 12.09 -17.41 1.22
C ARG A 46 12.34 -17.54 2.72
N VAL A 47 12.23 -16.45 3.46
CA VAL A 47 12.47 -16.41 4.91
C VAL A 47 11.27 -16.97 5.67
N VAL A 48 10.05 -16.54 5.32
CA VAL A 48 8.79 -16.96 5.96
C VAL A 48 8.48 -18.44 5.69
N ALA A 49 9.04 -19.04 4.64
CA ALA A 49 8.99 -20.48 4.43
C ALA A 49 9.88 -21.29 5.40
N LYS A 50 10.88 -20.65 6.02
CA LYS A 50 11.85 -21.29 6.94
C LYS A 50 11.63 -20.93 8.40
N VAL A 51 10.93 -19.84 8.67
CA VAL A 51 10.70 -19.29 10.00
C VAL A 51 9.19 -19.26 10.24
N SER A 52 8.75 -19.47 11.48
CA SER A 52 7.32 -19.36 11.78
C SER A 52 6.79 -17.95 11.42
N THR A 53 5.62 -17.90 10.80
CA THR A 53 4.97 -16.64 10.37
C THR A 53 4.85 -15.64 11.51
N GLN A 54 4.60 -16.12 12.74
CA GLN A 54 4.47 -15.29 13.93
C GLN A 54 5.80 -14.66 14.36
N ALA A 55 6.90 -15.42 14.33
CA ALA A 55 8.22 -14.87 14.64
C ALA A 55 8.63 -13.81 13.61
N TYR A 56 8.42 -14.10 12.32
CA TYR A 56 8.72 -13.14 11.25
C TYR A 56 7.91 -11.85 11.39
N THR A 57 6.61 -11.96 11.67
CA THR A 57 5.74 -10.79 11.86
C THR A 57 6.19 -9.95 13.05
N SER A 58 6.51 -10.58 14.17
CA SER A 58 6.95 -9.87 15.39
C SER A 58 8.26 -9.12 15.15
N VAL A 59 9.23 -9.77 14.52
CA VAL A 59 10.52 -9.15 14.16
C VAL A 59 10.31 -8.00 13.18
N SER A 60 9.43 -8.17 12.19
CA SER A 60 9.13 -7.12 11.21
C SER A 60 8.54 -5.86 11.86
N ILE A 61 7.62 -6.03 12.83
CA ILE A 61 7.02 -4.90 13.56
C ILE A 61 8.07 -4.17 14.40
N VAL A 62 8.92 -4.92 15.12
CA VAL A 62 9.99 -4.33 15.95
C VAL A 62 11.00 -3.59 15.09
N LEU A 63 11.49 -4.21 14.01
CA LEU A 63 12.43 -3.57 13.09
C LEU A 63 11.81 -2.38 12.38
N GLY A 64 10.54 -2.48 11.95
CA GLY A 64 9.80 -1.36 11.38
C GLY A 64 9.72 -0.19 12.36
N THR A 65 9.43 -0.46 13.63
CA THR A 65 9.39 0.56 14.68
C THR A 65 10.76 1.22 14.86
N ILE A 66 11.83 0.44 15.03
CA ILE A 66 13.20 0.95 15.22
C ILE A 66 13.64 1.77 14.02
N THR A 67 13.35 1.30 12.80
CA THR A 67 13.76 1.97 11.56
C THR A 67 12.99 3.27 11.36
N THR A 68 11.71 3.32 11.74
CA THR A 68 10.86 4.51 11.58
C THR A 68 11.14 5.56 12.67
N LEU A 69 11.55 5.14 13.87
CA LEU A 69 11.81 6.02 15.01
C LEU A 69 12.71 7.24 14.70
N PRO A 70 13.90 7.10 14.06
CA PRO A 70 14.74 8.25 13.73
C PRO A 70 14.06 9.19 12.72
N PHE A 71 13.29 8.68 11.76
CA PHE A 71 12.55 9.51 10.82
C PHE A 71 11.43 10.27 11.53
N THR A 72 10.70 9.62 12.42
CA THR A 72 9.70 10.31 13.27
C THR A 72 10.37 11.42 14.08
N LEU A 73 11.52 11.17 14.70
CA LEU A 73 12.23 12.19 15.49
C LEU A 73 12.69 13.39 14.65
N LEU A 74 13.08 13.15 13.39
CA LEU A 74 13.62 14.20 12.51
C LEU A 74 12.55 14.97 11.74
N LEU A 75 11.41 14.34 11.40
CA LEU A 75 10.38 14.91 10.53
C LEU A 75 9.14 15.40 11.29
N THR A 76 9.03 15.13 12.61
CA THR A 76 7.88 15.61 13.39
C THR A 76 7.96 17.13 13.59
N GLU A 77 7.07 17.87 12.93
CA GLU A 77 6.98 19.33 13.08
C GLU A 77 6.33 19.76 14.40
N ASN A 78 5.38 18.98 14.92
CA ASN A 78 4.65 19.30 16.14
C ASN A 78 4.54 18.08 17.08
N TRP A 79 5.01 18.27 18.32
CA TRP A 79 5.04 17.24 19.37
C TRP A 79 3.83 17.30 20.32
N GLN A 80 2.83 18.15 20.04
CA GLN A 80 1.62 18.18 20.85
C GLN A 80 0.78 16.92 20.63
N ILE A 81 0.66 16.13 21.70
CA ILE A 81 -0.21 14.95 21.75
C ILE A 81 -1.50 15.32 22.47
N SER A 82 -2.57 15.56 21.71
CA SER A 82 -3.91 15.70 22.26
C SER A 82 -4.53 14.31 22.43
N LEU A 83 -4.54 13.81 23.67
CA LEU A 83 -5.18 12.53 23.99
C LEU A 83 -6.71 12.67 23.89
N ASN A 84 -7.25 12.29 22.74
CA ASN A 84 -8.68 12.16 22.50
C ASN A 84 -9.01 10.67 22.33
N SER A 85 -10.17 10.24 22.83
CA SER A 85 -10.75 8.91 22.64
C SER A 85 -10.67 8.43 21.18
N THR A 86 -10.98 9.32 20.22
CA THR A 86 -10.89 8.99 18.79
C THR A 86 -9.46 8.75 18.33
N GLY A 87 -8.50 9.55 18.83
CA GLY A 87 -7.08 9.37 18.50
C GLY A 87 -6.52 8.07 19.07
N ILE A 88 -6.91 7.72 20.31
CA ILE A 88 -6.53 6.45 20.94
C ILE A 88 -7.14 5.27 20.17
N ALA A 89 -8.42 5.34 19.80
CA ALA A 89 -9.07 4.31 18.99
C ALA A 89 -8.40 4.16 17.62
N GLY A 90 -8.02 5.26 16.96
CA GLY A 90 -7.26 5.24 15.72
C GLY A 90 -5.88 4.59 15.88
N LEU A 91 -5.14 4.92 16.94
CA LEU A 91 -3.86 4.29 17.27
C LEU A 91 -3.99 2.78 17.49
N LEU A 92 -5.00 2.35 18.25
CA LEU A 92 -5.28 0.93 18.47
C LEU A 92 -5.65 0.22 17.18
N TYR A 93 -6.45 0.85 16.32
CA TYR A 93 -6.80 0.31 15.01
C TYR A 93 -5.56 0.13 14.11
N LEU A 94 -4.68 1.14 14.06
CA LEU A 94 -3.44 1.06 13.28
C LEU A 94 -2.48 -0.01 13.83
N ALA A 95 -2.33 -0.11 15.14
CA ALA A 95 -1.42 -1.06 15.77
C ALA A 95 -1.93 -2.51 15.65
N ILE A 96 -3.20 -2.75 15.97
CA ILE A 96 -3.77 -4.11 16.02
C ILE A 96 -4.26 -4.55 14.64
N GLY A 97 -5.07 -3.72 13.99
CA GLY A 97 -5.70 -4.04 12.71
C GLY A 97 -4.71 -3.92 11.55
N CYS A 98 -4.21 -2.71 11.30
CA CYS A 98 -3.39 -2.43 10.12
C CYS A 98 -1.95 -2.96 10.21
N SER A 99 -1.43 -3.16 11.43
CA SER A 99 -0.07 -3.67 11.61
C SER A 99 -0.08 -5.15 11.97
N TRP A 100 -0.44 -5.52 13.21
CA TRP A 100 -0.29 -6.92 13.64
C TRP A 100 -1.13 -7.90 12.83
N LEU A 101 -2.45 -7.68 12.74
CA LEU A 101 -3.35 -8.61 12.07
C LEU A 101 -3.09 -8.65 10.55
N ALA A 102 -2.97 -7.49 9.91
CA ALA A 102 -2.71 -7.42 8.47
C ALA A 102 -1.37 -8.08 8.10
N TYR A 103 -0.27 -7.78 8.81
CA TYR A 103 1.02 -8.41 8.52
C TYR A 103 1.00 -9.91 8.80
N TRP A 104 0.32 -10.35 9.86
CA TRP A 104 0.20 -11.78 10.14
C TRP A 104 -0.56 -12.52 9.04
N LEU A 105 -1.71 -11.97 8.60
CA LEU A 105 -2.48 -12.53 7.49
C LEU A 105 -1.70 -12.51 6.18
N TRP A 106 -1.01 -11.41 5.89
CA TRP A 106 -0.16 -11.26 4.71
C TRP A 106 0.95 -12.30 4.69
N ASN A 107 1.74 -12.39 5.77
CA ASN A 107 2.85 -13.33 5.87
C ASN A 107 2.36 -14.79 5.84
N LYS A 108 1.19 -15.07 6.42
CA LYS A 108 0.57 -16.40 6.35
C LYS A 108 0.14 -16.73 4.93
N GLY A 109 -0.51 -15.80 4.24
CA GLY A 109 -0.92 -15.94 2.84
C GLY A 109 0.27 -16.11 1.90
N LEU A 110 1.38 -15.43 2.18
CA LEU A 110 2.61 -15.47 1.39
C LEU A 110 3.23 -16.87 1.28
N ASN A 111 3.01 -17.73 2.28
CA ASN A 111 3.45 -19.13 2.26
C ASN A 111 2.55 -20.03 1.41
N SER A 112 1.33 -19.59 1.10
CA SER A 112 0.33 -20.38 0.37
C SER A 112 0.26 -20.03 -1.11
N VAL A 113 0.90 -18.94 -1.54
CA VAL A 113 0.82 -18.47 -2.92
C VAL A 113 2.17 -17.95 -3.42
N ASP A 114 2.46 -18.18 -4.71
CA ASP A 114 3.69 -17.70 -5.32
C ASP A 114 3.75 -16.15 -5.39
N ALA A 115 4.96 -15.61 -5.56
CA ALA A 115 5.22 -14.17 -5.73
C ALA A 115 4.28 -13.51 -6.75
N ASN A 116 3.93 -14.26 -7.80
CA ASN A 116 3.10 -13.79 -8.89
C ASN A 116 1.62 -13.64 -8.50
N ILE A 117 1.10 -14.45 -7.59
CA ILE A 117 -0.26 -14.24 -7.06
C ILE A 117 -0.23 -13.14 -6.01
N SER A 118 0.81 -13.13 -5.16
CA SER A 118 1.03 -12.05 -4.18
C SER A 118 1.04 -10.68 -4.86
N GLY A 119 1.74 -10.53 -5.99
CA GLY A 119 1.75 -9.30 -6.77
C GLY A 119 0.38 -8.89 -7.32
N VAL A 120 -0.47 -9.84 -7.74
CA VAL A 120 -1.86 -9.53 -8.14
C VAL A 120 -2.68 -9.05 -6.94
N LEU A 121 -2.48 -9.63 -5.75
CA LEU A 121 -3.18 -9.20 -4.54
C LEU A 121 -2.77 -7.77 -4.13
N VAL A 122 -1.48 -7.43 -4.19
CA VAL A 122 -1.02 -6.05 -3.95
C VAL A 122 -1.60 -5.09 -4.99
N ALA A 123 -1.68 -5.49 -6.27
CA ALA A 123 -2.30 -4.69 -7.31
C ALA A 123 -3.80 -4.41 -7.08
N LEU A 124 -4.46 -5.19 -6.21
CA LEU A 124 -5.86 -4.99 -5.81
C LEU A 124 -6.02 -4.09 -4.58
N GLU A 125 -4.95 -3.76 -3.84
CA GLU A 125 -5.02 -2.84 -2.69
C GLU A 125 -5.77 -1.53 -3.00
N PRO A 126 -5.46 -0.78 -4.08
CA PRO A 126 -6.19 0.44 -4.39
C PRO A 126 -7.69 0.21 -4.62
N LEU A 127 -8.08 -0.93 -5.21
CA LEU A 127 -9.49 -1.27 -5.41
C LEU A 127 -10.22 -1.48 -4.08
N PHE A 128 -9.63 -2.23 -3.16
CA PHE A 128 -10.20 -2.42 -1.83
C PHE A 128 -10.19 -1.13 -1.01
N GLY A 129 -9.12 -0.34 -1.12
CA GLY A 129 -9.02 0.96 -0.47
C GLY A 129 -10.18 1.87 -0.85
N ILE A 130 -10.49 1.95 -2.14
CA ILE A 130 -11.59 2.77 -2.65
C ILE A 130 -12.96 2.19 -2.29
N LEU A 131 -13.11 0.87 -2.40
CA LEU A 131 -14.33 0.18 -1.98
C LEU A 131 -14.67 0.53 -0.52
N PHE A 132 -13.67 0.47 0.37
CA PHE A 132 -13.85 0.80 1.77
C PHE A 132 -13.98 2.30 2.03
N ALA A 133 -13.27 3.16 1.29
CA ALA A 133 -13.43 4.61 1.38
C ALA A 133 -14.86 5.05 1.06
N VAL A 134 -15.43 4.56 -0.04
CA VAL A 134 -16.82 4.88 -0.42
C VAL A 134 -17.82 4.23 0.54
N SER A 135 -17.63 2.95 0.89
CA SER A 135 -18.65 2.19 1.65
C SER A 135 -18.65 2.47 3.15
N LEU A 136 -17.47 2.67 3.76
CA LEU A 136 -17.33 2.84 5.21
C LEU A 136 -17.16 4.30 5.63
N LEU A 137 -16.43 5.10 4.83
CA LEU A 137 -16.17 6.52 5.13
C LEU A 137 -17.17 7.46 4.45
N GLY A 138 -17.96 6.95 3.49
CA GLY A 138 -18.93 7.76 2.75
C GLY A 138 -18.29 8.77 1.80
N GLU A 139 -17.04 8.54 1.37
CA GLU A 139 -16.36 9.42 0.43
C GLU A 139 -17.06 9.45 -0.94
N THR A 140 -17.22 10.65 -1.49
CA THR A 140 -17.76 10.83 -2.84
C THR A 140 -16.63 10.96 -3.85
N LEU A 141 -16.59 10.03 -4.80
CA LEU A 141 -15.61 10.07 -5.89
C LEU A 141 -16.08 11.03 -6.97
N SER A 142 -15.25 12.01 -7.31
CA SER A 142 -15.45 12.79 -8.53
C SER A 142 -15.34 11.88 -9.75
N PHE A 143 -16.04 12.24 -10.84
CA PHE A 143 -16.00 11.46 -12.08
C PHE A 143 -14.56 11.29 -12.61
N SER A 144 -13.74 12.35 -12.52
CA SER A 144 -12.33 12.31 -12.91
C SER A 144 -11.50 11.39 -12.02
N ALA A 145 -11.72 11.39 -10.70
CA ALA A 145 -11.06 10.46 -9.79
C ALA A 145 -11.44 9.01 -10.11
N ALA A 146 -12.74 8.73 -10.27
CA ALA A 146 -13.24 7.40 -10.62
C ALA A 146 -12.66 6.89 -11.96
N LEU A 147 -12.55 7.76 -12.96
CA LEU A 147 -11.97 7.42 -14.26
C LEU A 147 -10.46 7.15 -14.17
N GLY A 148 -9.72 8.00 -13.45
CA GLY A 148 -8.29 7.82 -13.20
C GLY A 148 -7.99 6.50 -12.47
N ILE A 149 -8.74 6.22 -11.40
CA ILE A 149 -8.72 4.95 -10.67
C ILE A 149 -8.98 3.78 -11.59
N THR A 150 -10.03 3.85 -12.41
CA THR A 150 -10.41 2.73 -13.31
C THR A 150 -9.28 2.43 -14.30
N ILE A 151 -8.65 3.45 -14.87
CA ILE A 151 -7.50 3.29 -15.77
C ILE A 151 -6.30 2.68 -15.04
N ILE A 152 -6.01 3.12 -13.80
CA ILE A 152 -4.94 2.55 -12.98
C ILE A 152 -5.21 1.07 -12.69
N MET A 153 -6.44 0.71 -12.30
CA MET A 153 -6.83 -0.66 -12.02
C MET A 153 -6.71 -1.55 -13.25
N LEU A 154 -7.23 -1.11 -14.40
CA LEU A 154 -7.14 -1.85 -15.66
C LEU A 154 -5.68 -2.02 -16.10
N ALA A 155 -4.86 -0.98 -15.98
CA ALA A 155 -3.45 -1.05 -16.34
C ALA A 155 -2.68 -2.02 -15.43
N THR A 156 -2.91 -1.94 -14.11
CA THR A 156 -2.17 -2.75 -13.13
C THR A 156 -2.60 -4.22 -13.20
N LEU A 157 -3.90 -4.50 -13.20
CA LEU A 157 -4.41 -5.86 -13.35
C LEU A 157 -4.06 -6.45 -14.72
N GLY A 158 -4.20 -5.66 -15.79
CA GLY A 158 -3.81 -6.05 -17.13
C GLY A 158 -2.33 -6.44 -17.20
N SER A 159 -1.44 -5.61 -16.66
CA SER A 159 0.01 -5.89 -16.65
C SER A 159 0.38 -7.13 -15.84
N THR A 160 -0.39 -7.46 -14.80
CA THR A 160 -0.09 -8.61 -13.92
C THR A 160 -0.71 -9.91 -14.43
N LEU A 161 -1.90 -9.85 -15.04
CA LEU A 161 -2.63 -11.02 -15.52
C LEU A 161 -2.26 -11.39 -16.96
N LEU A 162 -1.99 -10.41 -17.83
CA LEU A 162 -1.70 -10.66 -19.26
C LEU A 162 -0.50 -11.60 -19.46
N PRO A 163 0.65 -11.46 -18.76
CA PRO A 163 1.75 -12.40 -18.90
C PRO A 163 1.38 -13.83 -18.47
N LYS A 164 0.48 -13.99 -17.48
CA LYS A 164 0.01 -15.32 -17.06
C LYS A 164 -0.91 -15.95 -18.09
N LEU A 165 -1.83 -15.16 -18.66
CA LEU A 165 -2.76 -15.63 -19.68
C LEU A 165 -2.03 -16.02 -20.96
N LEU A 166 -1.04 -15.24 -21.38
CA LEU A 166 -0.21 -15.54 -22.55
C LEU A 166 0.67 -16.77 -22.32
N LYS A 167 1.26 -16.94 -21.13
CA LYS A 167 2.04 -18.16 -20.81
C LYS A 167 1.21 -19.43 -20.72
N LYS A 168 -0.10 -19.33 -20.50
CA LYS A 168 -1.01 -20.50 -20.46
C LYS A 168 -1.43 -20.94 -21.86
N SER A 169 -1.10 -20.18 -22.90
CA SER A 169 -1.49 -20.41 -24.29
C SER A 169 -0.35 -20.93 -25.17
N VAL A 170 0.80 -21.29 -24.58
CA VAL A 170 1.95 -21.96 -25.20
C VAL A 170 2.22 -23.24 -24.43
#